data_AF-A0A0J7KSL9-F1
#
_entry.id   AF-A0A0J7KSL9-F1
#
_cell.length_a   1.000
_cell.length_b   1.000
_cell.length_c   1.000
_cell.angle_alpha   90.00
_cell.angle_beta   90.00
_cell.angle_gamma   90.00
#
_symmetry.space_group_name_H-M   'P 1'
#
loop_
_entity.id
_entity.type
_entity.pdbx_description
1 polymer ?
#
loop_
_entity_poly.entity_id
_entity_poly.type
_entity_poly.pdbx_seq_one_letter_code
_entity_poly.pdbx_strand_id
1 'polypeptide(L)'
;MVFSACRWSRLFSSKSTEIEKKPDLAQRKNLQEAVQSPEEAKYVQALKSPITVTDEDVGYVSGVPEEHIKTRRVRIYQPAKSAMQSGTNNIHFWQMDFDTRERWENPLMGWTSRQVLKLYINVRIHLNYDTWHIFLL
;
A
#
# COMPACT_ATOMS: atom_id res chain seq x y z
N MET A 1 -0.15 -44.19 -49.38
CA MET A 1 -1.12 -43.56 -48.47
C MET A 1 -0.77 -44.01 -47.05
N VAL A 2 -0.29 -43.10 -46.20
CA VAL A 2 0.11 -43.40 -44.82
C VAL A 2 -1.11 -43.28 -43.92
N PHE A 3 -1.52 -44.39 -43.28
CA PHE A 3 -2.62 -44.44 -42.33
C PHE A 3 -2.10 -44.39 -40.88
N SER A 4 -2.68 -43.47 -40.11
CA SER A 4 -3.01 -43.49 -38.68
C SER A 4 -1.91 -43.81 -37.65
N ALA A 5 -1.57 -42.78 -36.87
CA ALA A 5 -0.60 -42.83 -35.77
C ALA A 5 -1.10 -43.66 -34.57
N CYS A 6 -0.22 -44.53 -34.08
CA CYS A 6 -0.33 -45.32 -32.86
C CYS A 6 -0.74 -44.48 -31.63
N ARG A 7 -1.90 -44.77 -31.06
CA ARG A 7 -2.30 -44.38 -29.70
C ARG A 7 -2.51 -45.65 -28.87
N TRP A 8 -1.51 -45.98 -28.07
CA TRP A 8 -1.62 -46.48 -26.69
C TRP A 8 -0.30 -47.14 -26.28
N SER A 9 0.29 -46.65 -25.18
CA SER A 9 1.27 -47.44 -24.44
C SER A 9 1.11 -47.25 -22.94
N ARG A 10 0.62 -48.35 -22.35
CA ARG A 10 1.04 -48.98 -21.09
C ARG A 10 0.66 -48.29 -19.78
N LEU A 11 -0.34 -48.89 -19.16
CA LEU A 11 -0.42 -49.09 -17.71
C LEU A 11 0.93 -49.61 -17.17
N PHE A 12 1.49 -48.92 -16.19
CA PHE A 12 2.45 -49.50 -15.26
C PHE A 12 1.89 -49.35 -13.85
N SER A 13 1.52 -50.50 -13.28
CA SER A 13 1.26 -50.72 -11.87
C SER A 13 2.59 -50.81 -11.14
N SER A 14 2.75 -50.06 -10.04
CA SER A 14 3.49 -50.52 -8.87
C SER A 14 3.14 -49.64 -7.66
N LYS A 15 2.90 -50.31 -6.52
CA LYS A 15 2.66 -49.71 -5.21
C LYS A 15 3.79 -48.73 -4.84
N SER A 16 3.48 -47.46 -4.59
CA SER A 16 4.35 -46.58 -3.79
C SER A 16 3.77 -46.48 -2.38
N THR A 17 4.56 -46.92 -1.42
CA THR A 17 4.32 -46.80 0.02
C THR A 17 4.03 -45.35 0.40
N GLU A 18 2.99 -45.15 1.19
CA GLU A 18 2.67 -43.88 1.83
C GLU A 18 3.89 -43.38 2.61
N ILE A 19 4.39 -42.20 2.23
CA ILE A 19 5.40 -41.48 3.02
C ILE A 19 4.62 -40.79 4.14
N GLU A 20 4.64 -41.39 5.33
CA GLU A 20 4.20 -40.72 6.55
C GLU A 20 5.03 -39.44 6.73
N LYS A 21 4.37 -38.28 6.61
CA LYS A 21 4.95 -37.01 7.01
C LYS A 21 5.09 -37.03 8.53
N LYS A 22 6.33 -37.16 9.04
CA LYS A 22 6.64 -36.92 10.45
C LYS A 22 6.19 -35.49 10.81
N PRO A 23 5.61 -35.24 12.00
CA PRO A 23 5.30 -33.88 12.42
C PRO A 23 6.63 -33.12 12.50
N ASP A 24 6.75 -32.06 11.69
CA ASP A 24 7.96 -31.24 11.67
C ASP A 24 8.30 -30.80 13.09
N LEU A 25 9.48 -31.25 13.55
CA LEU A 25 10.08 -30.92 14.83
C LEU A 25 10.05 -29.41 15.04
N ALA A 26 9.28 -28.97 16.03
CA ALA A 26 9.25 -27.64 16.63
C ALA A 26 9.42 -26.49 15.63
N GLN A 27 8.31 -25.79 15.34
CA GLN A 27 8.38 -24.42 14.84
C GLN A 27 9.39 -23.66 15.72
N ARG A 28 10.59 -23.41 15.18
CA ARG A 28 11.61 -22.61 15.87
C ARG A 28 10.96 -21.26 16.09
N LYS A 29 10.59 -20.96 17.34
CA LYS A 29 10.18 -19.62 17.74
C LYS A 29 11.20 -18.66 17.13
N ASN A 30 10.73 -17.62 16.43
CA ASN A 30 11.62 -16.74 15.70
C ASN A 30 12.74 -16.33 16.65
N LEU A 31 14.00 -16.55 16.27
CA LEU A 31 15.14 -16.26 17.15
C LEU A 31 15.13 -14.79 17.61
N GLN A 32 14.55 -13.92 16.79
CA GLN A 32 14.30 -12.51 17.08
C GLN A 32 13.35 -12.31 18.27
N GLU A 33 12.33 -13.14 18.44
CA GLU A 33 11.38 -13.08 19.57
C GLU A 33 12.01 -13.55 20.90
N ALA A 34 13.01 -14.42 20.84
CA ALA A 34 13.71 -14.94 22.03
C ALA A 34 14.88 -14.04 22.50
N VAL A 35 15.43 -13.22 21.60
CA VAL A 35 16.54 -12.30 21.87
C VAL A 35 16.06 -10.94 22.34
N GLN A 36 14.84 -10.52 21.99
CA GLN A 36 14.26 -9.26 22.44
C GLN A 36 14.05 -9.26 23.95
N SER A 37 14.53 -8.20 24.61
CA SER A 37 14.27 -8.01 26.03
C SER A 37 12.75 -7.87 26.26
N PRO A 38 12.22 -8.30 27.42
CA PRO A 38 10.78 -8.22 27.72
C PRO A 38 10.26 -6.77 27.72
N GLU A 39 11.15 -5.78 27.76
CA GLU A 39 10.84 -4.35 27.67
C GLU A 39 10.72 -3.88 26.20
N GLU A 40 11.62 -4.31 25.32
CA GLU A 40 11.55 -4.03 23.87
C GLU A 40 10.27 -4.61 23.25
N ALA A 41 9.89 -5.83 23.65
CA ALA A 41 8.66 -6.46 23.16
C ALA A 41 7.41 -5.64 23.52
N LYS A 42 7.37 -5.07 24.74
CA LYS A 42 6.27 -4.19 25.18
C LYS A 42 6.21 -2.89 24.38
N TYR A 43 7.37 -2.30 24.08
CA TYR A 43 7.45 -1.09 23.27
C TYR A 43 6.97 -1.34 21.84
N VAL A 44 7.42 -2.44 21.21
CA VAL A 44 6.95 -2.86 19.87
C VAL A 44 5.44 -3.15 19.89
N GLN A 45 4.92 -3.73 20.97
CA GLN A 45 3.50 -4.01 21.10
C GLN A 45 2.66 -2.73 21.30
N ALA A 46 3.18 -1.73 22.01
CA ALA A 46 2.56 -0.41 22.11
C ALA A 46 2.53 0.30 20.75
N LEU A 47 3.60 0.22 19.97
CA LEU A 47 3.65 0.77 18.61
C LEU A 47 2.68 0.09 17.63
N LYS A 48 2.37 -1.19 17.87
CA LYS A 48 1.41 -1.96 17.07
C LYS A 48 -0.05 -1.73 17.46
N SER A 49 -0.32 -0.97 18.52
CA SER A 49 -1.69 -0.67 18.91
C SER A 49 -2.42 0.12 17.80
N PRO A 50 -3.71 -0.19 17.52
CA PRO A 50 -4.45 0.54 16.51
C PRO A 50 -4.61 1.99 16.96
N ILE A 51 -4.25 2.93 16.08
CA ILE A 51 -4.44 4.36 16.33
C ILE A 51 -5.95 4.63 16.25
N THR A 52 -6.59 4.82 17.40
CA THR A 52 -7.98 5.26 17.47
C THR A 52 -8.02 6.74 17.12
N VAL A 53 -8.46 7.06 15.90
CA VAL A 53 -8.76 8.44 15.51
C VAL A 53 -10.04 8.84 16.25
N THR A 54 -9.98 9.90 17.05
CA THR A 54 -11.19 10.49 17.64
C THR A 54 -11.96 11.21 16.53
N ASP A 55 -13.30 11.18 16.58
CA ASP A 55 -14.19 11.81 15.58
C ASP A 55 -14.22 13.35 15.69
N GLU A 56 -13.08 13.98 15.96
CA GLU A 56 -12.95 15.42 16.11
C GLU A 56 -12.82 16.10 14.75
N ASP A 57 -13.80 16.95 14.42
CA ASP A 57 -13.78 17.75 13.20
C ASP A 57 -12.76 18.90 13.28
N VAL A 58 -11.52 18.61 12.88
CA VAL A 58 -10.43 19.61 12.78
C VAL A 58 -10.69 20.65 11.67
N GLY A 59 -11.69 20.43 10.82
CA GLY A 59 -12.04 21.29 9.69
C GLY A 59 -12.27 22.76 10.08
N TYR A 60 -12.91 23.02 11.22
CA TYR A 60 -13.22 24.36 11.72
C TYR A 60 -11.97 25.19 12.05
N VAL A 61 -10.92 24.55 12.58
CA VAL A 61 -9.68 25.23 13.01
C VAL A 61 -8.75 25.52 11.82
N SER A 62 -8.90 24.78 10.72
CA SER A 62 -7.97 24.79 9.58
C SER A 62 -7.99 26.06 8.71
N GLY A 63 -8.99 26.95 8.87
CA GLY A 63 -9.15 28.15 8.04
C GLY A 63 -9.39 27.87 6.55
N VAL A 64 -9.72 26.63 6.19
CA VAL A 64 -10.10 26.24 4.83
C VAL A 64 -11.58 26.57 4.64
N PRO A 65 -11.98 27.25 3.53
CA PRO A 65 -13.39 27.51 3.28
C PRO A 65 -14.16 26.19 3.14
N GLU A 66 -15.37 26.15 3.71
CA GLU A 66 -16.19 24.94 3.85
C GLU A 66 -16.49 24.25 2.50
N GLU A 67 -16.63 25.04 1.44
CA GLU A 67 -16.80 24.55 0.07
C GLU A 67 -15.71 23.55 -0.32
N HIS A 68 -14.46 23.77 0.09
CA HIS A 68 -13.34 22.90 -0.25
C HIS A 68 -13.25 21.66 0.63
N ILE A 69 -13.85 21.67 1.83
CA ILE A 69 -13.86 20.54 2.76
C ILE A 69 -14.85 19.48 2.26
N LYS A 70 -16.03 19.91 1.80
CA LYS A 70 -17.12 19.01 1.37
C LYS A 70 -17.01 18.53 -0.08
N THR A 71 -16.56 19.41 -0.99
CA THR A 71 -16.62 19.11 -2.44
C THR A 71 -15.39 18.36 -2.97
N ARG A 72 -14.26 18.42 -2.27
CA ARG A 72 -13.01 17.86 -2.78
C ARG A 72 -12.82 16.46 -2.26
N ARG A 73 -12.43 15.56 -3.16
CA ARG A 73 -12.00 14.21 -2.82
C ARG A 73 -10.49 14.19 -2.71
N VAL A 74 -10.01 13.38 -1.77
CA VAL A 74 -8.59 13.12 -1.54
C VAL A 74 -8.29 11.72 -2.06
N ARG A 75 -7.22 11.61 -2.84
CA ARG A 75 -6.68 10.33 -3.28
C ARG A 75 -5.44 10.02 -2.48
N ILE A 76 -5.46 8.89 -1.78
CA ILE A 76 -4.33 8.39 -0.99
C ILE A 76 -3.76 7.18 -1.72
N TYR A 77 -2.49 7.25 -2.09
CA TYR A 77 -1.86 6.18 -2.86
C TYR A 77 -0.34 6.14 -2.64
N GLN A 78 0.24 4.98 -2.92
CA GLN A 78 1.69 4.83 -3.03
C GLN A 78 2.09 5.18 -4.48
N PRO A 79 3.02 6.13 -4.71
CA PRO A 79 3.35 6.58 -6.06
C PRO A 79 4.02 5.46 -6.87
N ALA A 80 3.66 5.37 -8.14
CA ALA A 80 4.28 4.43 -9.06
C ALA A 80 5.72 4.86 -9.40
N LYS A 81 6.57 3.88 -9.71
CA LYS A 81 7.93 4.13 -10.22
C LYS A 81 7.86 4.89 -11.55
N SER A 82 8.69 5.93 -11.70
CA SER A 82 8.88 6.58 -13.01
C SER A 82 9.49 5.60 -14.01
N ALA A 83 8.81 5.39 -15.14
CA ALA A 83 9.20 4.37 -16.13
C ALA A 83 10.60 4.61 -16.74
N MET A 84 11.02 5.88 -16.85
CA MET A 84 12.30 6.25 -17.47
C MET A 84 13.50 6.15 -16.51
N GLN A 85 13.26 6.16 -15.20
CA GLN A 85 14.32 6.17 -14.19
C GLN A 85 14.42 4.83 -13.48
N SER A 86 15.63 4.34 -13.27
CA SER A 86 15.86 3.07 -12.57
C SER A 86 15.75 3.18 -11.05
N GLY A 87 15.88 4.39 -10.48
CA GLY A 87 15.86 4.64 -9.03
C GLY A 87 14.56 4.22 -8.34
N THR A 88 14.67 3.61 -7.15
CA THR A 88 13.55 3.07 -6.37
C THR A 88 13.22 3.88 -5.10
N ASN A 89 13.99 4.92 -4.79
CA ASN A 89 13.90 5.62 -3.51
C ASN A 89 12.56 6.37 -3.33
N ASN A 90 11.92 6.81 -4.42
CA ASN A 90 10.71 7.62 -4.38
C ASN A 90 9.39 6.83 -4.31
N ILE A 91 9.43 5.55 -3.92
CA ILE A 91 8.26 4.66 -3.97
C ILE A 91 7.77 4.30 -2.55
N HIS A 92 8.63 4.37 -1.53
CA HIS A 92 8.34 3.87 -0.18
C HIS A 92 7.67 4.91 0.74
N PHE A 93 6.78 5.72 0.19
CA PHE A 93 5.99 6.67 0.97
C PHE A 93 4.55 6.71 0.45
N TRP A 94 3.63 7.13 1.31
CA TRP A 94 2.26 7.41 0.92
C TRP A 94 2.14 8.88 0.53
N GLN A 95 1.41 9.12 -0.54
CA GLN A 95 1.12 10.45 -1.03
C GLN A 95 -0.39 10.69 -0.99
N MET A 96 -0.76 11.89 -0.53
CA MET A 96 -2.13 12.37 -0.58
C MET A 96 -2.21 13.52 -1.59
N ASP A 97 -3.07 13.36 -2.59
CA ASP A 97 -3.31 14.34 -3.63
C ASP A 97 -4.79 14.74 -3.68
N PHE A 98 -5.05 15.98 -4.06
CA PHE A 98 -6.39 16.51 -4.30
C PHE A 98 -6.74 16.47 -5.78
N ASP A 99 -8.03 16.30 -6.08
CA ASP A 99 -8.53 16.34 -7.45
C ASP A 99 -8.23 17.69 -8.15
N THR A 100 -7.82 17.59 -9.41
CA THR A 100 -7.57 18.73 -10.28
C THR A 100 -8.89 19.35 -10.74
N ARG A 101 -9.01 20.69 -10.58
CA ARG A 101 -10.11 21.49 -11.16
C ARG A 101 -9.73 22.06 -12.52
N GLU A 102 -10.72 22.70 -13.16
CA GLU A 102 -10.57 23.37 -14.44
C GLU A 102 -9.42 24.38 -14.45
N ARG A 103 -8.73 24.42 -15.59
CA ARG A 103 -7.64 25.32 -15.91
C ARG A 103 -8.05 26.04 -17.18
N TRP A 104 -7.92 27.35 -17.21
CA TRP A 104 -8.21 28.15 -18.41
C TRP A 104 -6.96 28.87 -18.88
N GLU A 105 -7.00 29.31 -20.13
CA GLU A 105 -5.93 30.08 -20.74
C GLU A 105 -6.13 31.58 -20.44
N ASN A 106 -5.04 32.27 -20.09
CA ASN A 106 -5.07 33.73 -19.97
C ASN A 106 -5.06 34.36 -21.37
N PRO A 107 -6.06 35.17 -21.75
CA PRO A 107 -6.17 35.74 -23.10
C PRO A 107 -5.01 36.67 -23.51
N LEU A 108 -4.24 37.21 -22.56
CA LEU A 108 -3.10 38.09 -22.88
C LEU A 108 -1.81 37.31 -23.18
N MET A 109 -1.49 36.30 -22.37
CA MET A 109 -0.17 35.64 -22.37
C MET A 109 -0.23 34.13 -22.65
N GLY A 110 -1.41 33.53 -22.74
CA GLY A 110 -1.58 32.08 -22.93
C GLY A 110 -1.25 31.24 -21.70
N TRP A 111 -1.03 31.87 -20.54
CA TRP A 111 -0.66 31.14 -19.32
C TRP A 111 -1.85 30.41 -18.71
N THR A 112 -1.59 29.22 -18.19
CA THR A 112 -2.58 28.39 -17.51
C THR A 112 -3.00 29.01 -16.18
N SER A 113 -4.13 29.71 -16.20
CA SER A 113 -4.74 30.39 -15.08
C SER A 113 -5.76 29.50 -14.36
N ARG A 114 -5.97 29.76 -13.07
CA ARG A 114 -6.73 28.90 -12.16
C ARG A 114 -7.49 29.73 -11.14
N GLN A 115 -8.69 29.27 -10.76
CA GLN A 115 -9.55 29.96 -9.78
C GLN A 115 -9.17 29.64 -8.34
N VAL A 116 -8.39 28.57 -8.16
CA VAL A 116 -8.18 27.93 -6.88
C VAL A 116 -6.71 28.01 -6.48
N LEU A 117 -6.50 28.53 -5.27
CA LEU A 117 -5.17 28.73 -4.67
C LEU A 117 -4.51 27.41 -4.20
N LYS A 118 -5.30 26.42 -3.77
CA LYS A 118 -4.81 25.18 -3.12
C LYS A 118 -4.86 23.96 -4.05
N LEU A 119 -4.06 23.96 -5.12
CA LEU A 119 -3.96 22.83 -6.06
C LEU A 119 -2.65 22.04 -5.95
N TYR A 120 -1.68 22.51 -5.14
CA TYR A 120 -0.35 21.90 -5.01
C TYR A 120 0.01 21.62 -3.55
N ILE A 121 -0.93 21.07 -2.80
CA ILE A 121 -0.63 20.55 -1.47
C ILE A 121 -0.45 19.05 -1.64
N ASN A 122 0.80 18.63 -1.79
CA ASN A 122 1.16 17.22 -1.78
C ASN A 122 1.66 16.91 -0.37
N VAL A 123 0.92 16.07 0.35
CA VAL A 123 1.36 15.60 1.67
C VAL A 123 2.08 14.28 1.46
N ARG A 124 3.35 14.23 1.85
CA ARG A 124 4.16 13.01 1.88
C ARG A 124 4.18 12.45 3.28
N ILE A 125 3.73 11.20 3.42
CA ILE A 125 3.73 10.49 4.69
C ILE A 125 4.68 9.30 4.57
N HIS A 126 5.74 9.34 5.37
CA HIS A 126 6.65 8.21 5.55
C HIS A 126 6.06 7.31 6.63
N LEU A 127 5.31 6.29 6.21
CA LEU A 127 4.91 5.22 7.12
C LEU A 127 5.94 4.10 7.02
N ASN A 128 6.43 3.63 8.16
CA ASN A 128 7.20 2.39 8.20
C ASN A 128 6.31 1.22 7.73
N TYR A 129 6.92 0.18 7.17
CA TYR A 129 6.32 -0.90 6.37
C TYR A 129 5.15 -1.70 7.02
N ASP A 130 4.70 -1.37 8.22
CA ASP A 130 3.75 -2.13 9.05
C ASP A 130 2.33 -1.50 9.19
N THR A 131 2.01 -0.40 8.48
CA THR A 131 0.79 0.40 8.76
C THR A 131 -0.44 0.12 7.89
N TRP A 132 -0.61 -1.10 7.37
CA TRP A 132 -1.82 -1.47 6.59
C TRP A 132 -3.13 -1.37 7.40
N HIS A 133 -3.05 -1.31 8.73
CA HIS A 133 -4.21 -1.19 9.63
C HIS A 133 -4.81 0.22 9.75
N ILE A 134 -4.14 1.27 9.24
CA ILE A 134 -4.60 2.66 9.42
C ILE A 134 -5.74 3.04 8.46
N PHE A 135 -5.92 2.32 7.35
CA PHE A 135 -6.84 2.71 6.26
C PHE A 135 -8.03 1.75 6.05
N LEU A 136 -8.26 0.77 6.94
CA LEU A 136 -9.32 -0.25 6.81
C LEU A 136 -10.48 -0.10 7.82
N LEU A 137 -10.61 1.07 8.46
CA LEU A 137 -11.80 1.50 9.21
C LEU A 137 -12.42 2.70 8.50
#